data_AF-A0AAP9EDB9-F1
#
_entry.id   AF-A0AAP9EDB9-F1
#
_cell.length_a   1.000
_cell.length_b   1.000
_cell.length_c   1.000
_cell.angle_alpha   90.00
_cell.angle_beta   90.00
_cell.angle_gamma   90.00
#
_symmetry.space_group_name_H-M   'P 1'
#
loop_
_entity.id
_entity.type
_entity.pdbx_description
1 polymer ?
#
loop_
_entity_poly.entity_id
_entity_poly.type
_entity_poly.pdbx_seq_one_letter_code
_entity_poly.pdbx_strand_id
1 'polypeptide(L)'
;MSKQYYDDFSKLPLAKMAQAISDMTYLFEETKVPAKHYKEHLGKGFEEMVEASVSVSLVNTIYNTLSALNKESPKLFFEALLCLDTGVKPSAITPSQYQALEFTWSQFDELKQKNLLDQSSIQTFNQVEENGLTYFLNKDKKE
;
A
#
# COMPACT_ATOMS: atom_id res chain seq x y z
N MET A 1 -37.57 0.25 13.57
CA MET A 1 -36.24 -0.20 13.10
C MET A 1 -36.01 -1.58 13.69
N SER A 2 -35.77 -2.60 12.86
CA SER A 2 -35.46 -3.94 13.34
C SER A 2 -34.07 -3.95 13.97
N LYS A 3 -33.95 -4.59 15.13
CA LYS A 3 -32.68 -4.76 15.85
C LYS A 3 -31.69 -5.51 14.96
N GLN A 4 -30.47 -5.00 14.82
CA GLN A 4 -29.41 -5.64 14.04
C GLN A 4 -28.44 -6.38 14.97
N TYR A 5 -27.76 -7.42 14.45
CA TYR A 5 -26.75 -8.18 15.22
C TYR A 5 -25.63 -7.26 15.75
N TYR A 6 -25.27 -6.22 14.99
CA TYR A 6 -24.33 -5.19 15.39
C TYR A 6 -24.67 -4.51 16.73
N ASP A 7 -25.95 -4.25 16.99
CA ASP A 7 -26.42 -3.56 18.20
C ASP A 7 -26.15 -4.36 19.48
N ASP A 8 -26.12 -5.69 19.36
CA ASP A 8 -25.79 -6.60 20.45
C ASP A 8 -24.29 -6.88 20.49
N PHE A 9 -23.64 -7.05 19.33
CA PHE A 9 -22.21 -7.31 19.22
C PHE A 9 -21.37 -6.21 19.86
N SER A 10 -21.70 -4.93 19.61
CA SER A 10 -20.99 -3.77 20.16
C SER A 10 -21.01 -3.68 21.70
N LYS A 11 -21.92 -4.40 22.36
CA LYS A 11 -22.08 -4.43 23.83
C LYS A 11 -21.41 -5.63 24.49
N LEU A 12 -20.84 -6.55 23.70
CA LEU A 12 -20.21 -7.75 24.23
C LEU A 12 -18.88 -7.42 24.95
N PRO A 13 -18.53 -8.15 26.02
CA PRO A 13 -17.16 -8.12 26.54
C PRO A 13 -16.16 -8.58 25.48
N LEU A 14 -14.93 -8.05 25.52
CA LEU A 14 -13.89 -8.29 24.50
C LEU A 14 -13.66 -9.78 24.19
N ALA A 15 -13.63 -10.66 25.20
CA ALA A 15 -13.50 -12.10 24.98
C ALA A 15 -14.69 -12.72 24.25
N LYS A 16 -15.92 -12.22 24.49
CA LYS A 16 -17.13 -12.66 23.80
C LYS A 16 -17.20 -12.11 22.38
N MET A 17 -16.75 -10.87 22.15
CA MET A 17 -16.59 -10.33 20.79
C MET A 17 -15.61 -11.18 19.98
N ALA A 18 -14.45 -11.49 20.55
CA ALA A 18 -13.42 -12.29 19.89
C ALA A 18 -13.91 -13.71 19.52
N GLN A 19 -14.68 -14.34 20.41
CA GLN A 19 -15.31 -15.63 20.12
C GLN A 19 -16.38 -15.49 19.02
N ALA A 20 -17.23 -14.48 19.08
CA ALA A 20 -18.25 -14.25 18.05
C ALA A 20 -17.62 -14.02 16.66
N ILE A 21 -16.49 -13.31 16.57
CA ILE A 21 -15.75 -13.18 15.31
C ILE A 21 -15.21 -14.53 14.85
N SER A 22 -14.60 -15.32 15.74
CA SER A 22 -14.14 -16.69 15.43
C SER A 22 -15.25 -17.57 14.88
N ASP A 23 -16.45 -17.49 15.47
CA ASP A 23 -17.62 -18.26 15.04
C ASP A 23 -18.11 -17.78 13.67
N MET A 24 -18.16 -16.46 13.43
CA MET A 24 -18.49 -15.89 12.12
C MET A 24 -17.47 -16.27 11.05
N THR A 25 -16.18 -16.30 11.38
CA THR A 25 -15.12 -16.74 10.45
C THR A 25 -15.25 -18.21 10.10
N TYR A 26 -15.68 -19.06 11.04
CA TYR A 26 -15.98 -20.46 10.73
C TYR A 26 -17.12 -20.61 9.72
N LEU A 27 -18.11 -19.70 9.71
CA LEU A 27 -19.17 -19.72 8.69
C LEU A 27 -18.64 -19.44 7.28
N PHE A 28 -17.45 -18.84 7.15
CA PHE A 28 -16.73 -18.71 5.89
C PHE A 28 -15.84 -19.93 5.67
N GLU A 29 -16.34 -20.89 4.90
CA GLU A 29 -15.58 -22.07 4.45
C GLU A 29 -14.94 -22.89 5.60
N GLU A 30 -15.58 -22.93 6.77
CA GLU A 30 -15.07 -23.63 7.96
C GLU A 30 -13.69 -23.13 8.42
N THR A 31 -13.36 -21.87 8.11
CA THR A 31 -12.07 -21.26 8.44
C THR A 31 -11.88 -21.17 9.95
N LYS A 32 -10.85 -21.83 10.48
CA LYS A 32 -10.56 -21.88 11.92
C LYS A 32 -9.50 -20.87 12.30
N VAL A 33 -9.92 -19.73 12.84
CA VAL A 33 -9.05 -18.74 13.47
C VAL A 33 -9.33 -18.70 14.97
N PRO A 34 -8.36 -18.98 15.86
CA PRO A 34 -8.62 -19.02 17.31
C PRO A 34 -9.11 -17.68 17.86
N ALA A 35 -10.11 -17.70 18.74
CA ALA A 35 -10.61 -16.49 19.41
C ALA A 35 -9.50 -15.67 20.11
N LYS A 36 -8.42 -16.30 20.57
CA LYS A 36 -7.25 -15.61 21.14
C LYS A 36 -6.64 -14.59 20.17
N HIS A 37 -6.56 -14.90 18.87
CA HIS A 37 -6.06 -13.99 17.84
C HIS A 37 -6.90 -12.71 17.80
N TYR A 38 -8.21 -12.82 17.64
CA TYR A 38 -9.09 -11.65 17.63
C TYR A 38 -9.08 -10.88 18.95
N LYS A 39 -8.93 -11.57 20.09
CA LYS A 39 -8.82 -10.94 21.41
C LYS A 39 -7.57 -10.07 21.50
N GLU A 40 -6.44 -10.54 21.00
CA GLU A 40 -5.19 -9.76 20.96
C GLU A 40 -5.36 -8.52 20.08
N HIS A 41 -5.98 -8.65 18.90
CA HIS A 41 -6.22 -7.52 17.99
C HIS A 41 -7.22 -6.50 18.53
N LEU A 42 -8.36 -6.94 19.07
CA LEU A 42 -9.37 -6.06 19.69
C LEU A 42 -8.86 -5.37 20.95
N GLY A 43 -7.86 -5.96 21.62
CA GLY A 43 -7.25 -5.42 22.84
C GLY A 43 -6.07 -4.50 22.60
N LYS A 44 -5.63 -4.29 21.35
CA LYS A 44 -4.54 -3.35 21.04
C LYS A 44 -4.93 -1.94 21.46
N GLY A 45 -3.99 -1.26 22.12
CA GLY A 45 -4.16 0.13 22.52
C GLY A 45 -4.30 1.03 21.29
N PHE A 46 -5.05 2.11 21.42
CA PHE A 46 -5.24 3.09 20.35
C PHE A 46 -3.90 3.60 19.80
N GLU A 47 -2.88 3.77 20.65
CA GLU A 47 -1.53 4.22 20.28
C GLU A 47 -0.84 3.31 19.25
N GLU A 48 -1.00 1.97 19.33
CA GLU A 48 -0.44 1.03 18.35
C GLU A 48 -1.16 1.10 17.00
N MET A 49 -2.46 1.45 16.99
CA MET A 49 -3.19 1.72 15.76
C MET A 49 -2.80 3.07 15.15
N VAL A 50 -2.41 4.03 15.99
CA VAL A 50 -2.01 5.38 15.56
C VAL A 50 -0.70 5.35 14.76
N GLU A 51 0.29 4.54 15.12
CA GLU A 51 1.58 4.49 14.40
C GLU A 51 1.42 4.11 12.91
N ALA A 52 0.62 3.08 12.63
CA ALA A 52 0.27 2.71 11.27
C ALA A 52 -0.54 3.83 10.57
N SER A 53 -1.47 4.46 11.28
CA SER A 53 -2.27 5.56 10.72
C SER A 53 -1.45 6.81 10.40
N VAL A 54 -0.40 7.12 11.18
CA VAL A 54 0.49 8.26 10.95
C VAL A 54 1.31 8.00 9.69
N SER A 55 1.88 6.81 9.56
CA SER A 55 2.66 6.42 8.37
C SER A 55 1.82 6.52 7.10
N VAL A 56 0.57 6.00 7.13
CA VAL A 56 -0.36 6.11 6.00
C VAL A 56 -0.76 7.56 5.72
N SER A 57 -0.95 8.38 6.76
CA SER A 57 -1.28 9.80 6.60
C SER A 57 -0.15 10.56 5.91
N LEU A 58 1.11 10.28 6.27
CA LEU A 58 2.28 10.87 5.61
C LEU A 58 2.38 10.42 4.15
N VAL A 59 2.16 9.13 3.86
CA VAL A 59 2.09 8.62 2.49
C VAL A 59 1.00 9.34 1.70
N ASN A 60 -0.18 9.56 2.28
CA ASN A 60 -1.26 10.29 1.63
C ASN A 60 -0.87 11.76 1.34
N THR A 61 -0.20 12.44 2.26
CA THR A 61 0.33 13.79 2.02
C THR A 61 1.29 13.79 0.83
N ILE A 62 2.26 12.89 0.82
CA ILE A 62 3.25 12.76 -0.27
C ILE A 62 2.53 12.45 -1.59
N TYR A 63 1.61 11.50 -1.60
CA TYR A 63 0.82 11.14 -2.78
C TYR A 63 0.09 12.35 -3.37
N ASN A 64 -0.57 13.15 -2.53
CA ASN A 64 -1.29 14.33 -3.01
C ASN A 64 -0.34 15.37 -3.60
N THR A 65 0.83 15.58 -3.00
CA THR A 65 1.87 16.45 -3.55
C THR A 65 2.38 15.95 -4.90
N LEU A 66 2.77 14.68 -5.00
CA LEU A 66 3.27 14.09 -6.24
C LEU A 66 2.21 14.07 -7.35
N SER A 67 0.96 13.75 -6.99
CA SER A 67 -0.18 13.75 -7.92
C SER A 67 -0.46 15.15 -8.48
N ALA A 68 -0.37 16.19 -7.64
CA ALA A 68 -0.52 17.57 -8.08
C ALA A 68 0.61 17.97 -9.05
N LEU A 69 1.87 17.69 -8.70
CA LEU A 69 3.03 17.98 -9.55
C LEU A 69 2.94 17.29 -10.91
N ASN A 70 2.56 16.00 -10.93
CA ASN A 70 2.40 15.25 -12.18
C ASN A 70 1.27 15.81 -13.06
N LYS A 71 0.18 16.32 -12.46
CA LYS A 71 -0.91 16.96 -13.22
C LYS A 71 -0.49 18.31 -13.79
N GLU A 72 0.30 19.08 -13.05
CA GLU A 72 0.76 20.41 -13.47
C GLU A 72 1.81 20.32 -14.58
N SER A 73 2.79 19.42 -14.43
CA SER A 73 3.81 19.19 -15.43
C SER A 73 4.30 17.73 -15.44
N PRO A 74 3.71 16.88 -16.29
CA PRO A 74 4.13 15.48 -16.42
C PRO A 74 5.60 15.32 -16.77
N LYS A 75 6.11 16.19 -17.66
CA LYS A 75 7.52 16.18 -18.11
C LYS A 75 8.49 16.47 -16.96
N LEU A 76 8.30 17.60 -16.26
CA LEU A 76 9.21 17.97 -15.17
C LEU A 76 9.13 16.99 -14.02
N PHE A 77 7.95 16.45 -13.74
CA PHE A 77 7.77 15.38 -12.77
C PHE A 77 8.59 14.14 -13.15
N PHE A 78 8.48 13.67 -14.39
CA PHE A 78 9.24 12.54 -14.90
C PHE A 78 10.76 12.77 -14.86
N GLU A 79 11.23 13.93 -15.31
CA GLU A 79 12.66 14.28 -15.29
C GLU A 79 13.22 14.35 -13.86
N ALA A 80 12.41 14.84 -12.90
CA ALA A 80 12.78 14.84 -11.49
C ALA A 80 12.91 13.41 -10.93
N LEU A 81 11.99 12.50 -11.30
CA LEU A 81 12.10 11.08 -10.93
C LEU A 81 13.38 10.45 -11.52
N LEU A 82 13.69 10.71 -12.78
CA LEU A 82 14.93 10.24 -13.40
C LEU A 82 16.18 10.77 -12.68
N CYS A 83 16.18 12.04 -12.27
CA CYS A 83 17.28 12.62 -11.50
C CYS A 83 17.47 11.91 -10.15
N LEU A 84 16.37 11.54 -9.47
CA LEU A 84 16.42 10.78 -8.22
C LEU A 84 17.00 9.36 -8.44
N ASP A 85 16.51 8.64 -9.45
CA ASP A 85 16.93 7.27 -9.73
C ASP A 85 18.38 7.16 -10.23
N THR A 86 18.82 8.14 -11.01
CA THR A 86 20.18 8.16 -11.58
C THR A 86 21.20 8.86 -10.68
N GLY A 87 20.75 9.56 -9.64
CA GLY A 87 21.59 10.41 -8.77
C GLY A 87 22.10 11.70 -9.44
N VAL A 88 21.61 12.04 -10.65
CA VAL A 88 21.94 13.29 -11.33
C VAL A 88 21.31 14.46 -10.56
N LYS A 89 22.12 15.47 -10.23
CA LYS A 89 21.66 16.66 -9.52
C LYS A 89 21.15 17.71 -10.50
N PRO A 90 19.88 18.16 -10.41
CA PRO A 90 19.36 19.21 -11.29
C PRO A 90 20.18 20.51 -11.27
N SER A 91 20.77 20.85 -10.11
CA SER A 91 21.61 22.04 -9.93
C SER A 91 22.96 21.99 -10.66
N ALA A 92 23.36 20.83 -11.19
CA ALA A 92 24.66 20.60 -11.83
C ALA A 92 24.54 19.79 -13.13
N ILE A 93 23.40 19.89 -13.82
CA ILE A 93 23.18 19.19 -15.09
C ILE A 93 24.18 19.66 -16.16
N THR A 94 24.84 18.70 -16.79
CA THR A 94 25.68 18.91 -17.98
C THR A 94 24.85 18.87 -19.26
N PRO A 95 25.35 19.41 -20.39
CA PRO A 95 24.64 19.35 -21.67
C PRO A 95 24.26 17.93 -22.12
N SER A 96 25.12 16.94 -21.87
CA SER A 96 24.83 15.53 -22.19
C SER A 96 23.71 14.95 -21.34
N GLN A 97 23.66 15.29 -20.05
CA GLN A 97 22.57 14.86 -19.16
C GLN A 97 21.25 15.54 -19.52
N TYR A 98 21.29 16.82 -19.90
CA TYR A 98 20.11 17.53 -20.39
C TYR A 98 19.54 16.87 -21.65
N GLN A 99 20.40 16.56 -22.63
CA GLN A 99 19.98 15.84 -23.84
C GLN A 99 19.40 14.46 -23.51
N ALA A 100 20.00 13.73 -22.56
CA ALA A 100 19.49 12.44 -22.12
C ALA A 100 18.10 12.56 -21.47
N LEU A 101 17.84 13.58 -20.66
CA LEU A 101 16.52 13.84 -20.07
C LEU A 101 15.46 14.08 -21.15
N GLU A 102 15.74 15.00 -22.09
CA GLU A 102 14.84 15.34 -23.19
C GLU A 102 14.50 14.12 -24.06
N PHE A 103 15.52 13.35 -24.44
CA PHE A 103 15.34 12.15 -25.26
C PHE A 103 14.59 11.04 -24.51
N THR A 104 14.85 10.87 -23.21
CA THR A 104 14.14 9.85 -22.42
C THR A 104 12.67 10.22 -22.24
N TRP A 105 12.36 11.50 -22.04
CA TRP A 105 10.99 11.98 -22.01
C TRP A 105 10.26 11.71 -23.33
N SER A 106 10.88 12.02 -24.48
CA SER A 106 10.23 11.76 -25.77
C SER A 106 9.88 10.28 -25.96
N GLN A 107 10.78 9.38 -25.57
CA GLN A 107 10.51 7.94 -25.60
C GLN A 107 9.36 7.54 -24.65
N PHE A 108 9.33 8.09 -23.43
CA PHE A 108 8.29 7.78 -22.44
C PHE A 108 6.90 8.25 -22.91
N ASP A 109 6.81 9.46 -23.45
CA ASP A 109 5.56 10.05 -23.96
C ASP A 109 5.03 9.28 -25.18
N GLU A 110 5.91 8.88 -26.11
CA GLU A 110 5.56 8.07 -27.28
C GLU A 110 5.04 6.67 -26.90
N LEU A 111 5.70 6.02 -25.94
CA LEU A 111 5.31 4.68 -25.48
C LEU A 111 4.03 4.69 -24.64
N LYS A 112 3.53 5.88 -24.24
CA LYS A 112 2.39 6.07 -23.34
C LYS A 112 2.49 5.16 -22.11
N GLN A 113 3.69 5.01 -21.58
CA GLN A 113 3.92 4.16 -20.41
C GLN A 113 3.07 4.70 -19.26
N LYS A 114 2.11 3.89 -18.79
CA LYS A 114 1.10 4.33 -17.84
C LYS A 114 1.55 4.25 -16.38
N ASN A 115 2.60 3.47 -16.13
CA ASN A 115 3.03 3.11 -14.78
C ASN A 115 4.31 3.87 -14.43
N LEU A 116 4.31 4.51 -13.26
CA LEU A 116 5.45 5.26 -12.73
C LEU A 116 6.56 4.35 -12.18
N LEU A 117 6.17 3.18 -11.66
CA LEU A 117 7.09 2.19 -11.11
C LEU A 117 7.26 1.04 -12.09
N ASP A 118 8.36 0.32 -11.90
CA ASP A 118 8.64 -0.90 -12.65
C ASP A 118 7.58 -1.98 -12.38
N GLN A 119 7.45 -2.92 -13.31
CA GLN A 119 6.44 -3.97 -13.21
C GLN A 119 6.65 -4.91 -12.02
N SER A 120 7.88 -5.13 -11.56
CA SER A 120 8.14 -6.05 -10.45
C SER A 120 7.64 -5.48 -9.12
N SER A 121 7.80 -4.17 -8.90
CA SER A 121 7.25 -3.48 -7.73
C SER A 121 5.72 -3.54 -7.70
N ILE A 122 5.08 -3.29 -8.86
CA ILE A 122 3.62 -3.35 -9.00
C ILE A 122 3.10 -4.77 -8.78
N GLN A 123 3.76 -5.76 -9.37
CA GLN A 123 3.40 -7.17 -9.21
C GLN A 123 3.54 -7.62 -7.76
N THR A 124 4.62 -7.23 -7.08
CA THR A 124 4.85 -7.56 -5.67
C THR A 124 3.73 -6.99 -4.80
N PHE A 125 3.37 -5.72 -4.99
CA PHE A 125 2.26 -5.09 -4.26
C PHE A 125 0.94 -5.84 -4.49
N ASN A 126 0.56 -6.06 -5.75
CA ASN A 126 -0.70 -6.73 -6.08
C ASN A 126 -0.76 -8.17 -5.55
N GLN A 127 0.35 -8.91 -5.63
CA GLN A 127 0.39 -10.28 -5.13
C GLN A 127 0.24 -10.34 -3.60
N VAL A 128 0.88 -9.43 -2.87
CA VAL A 128 0.76 -9.36 -1.40
C VAL A 128 -0.63 -8.88 -0.98
N GLU A 129 -1.23 -7.95 -1.72
CA GLU A 129 -2.59 -7.46 -1.46
C GLU A 129 -3.64 -8.55 -1.71
N GLU A 130 -3.55 -9.27 -2.82
CA GLU A 130 -4.51 -10.31 -3.20
C GLU A 130 -4.36 -11.59 -2.36
N ASN A 131 -3.12 -12.04 -2.08
CA ASN A 131 -2.85 -13.36 -1.51
C ASN A 131 -2.35 -13.33 -0.07
N GLY A 132 -2.05 -12.14 0.46
CA GLY A 132 -1.40 -11.95 1.75
C GLY A 132 0.10 -12.25 1.72
N LEU A 133 0.86 -11.59 2.61
CA LEU A 133 2.31 -11.71 2.69
C LEU A 133 2.79 -13.16 2.96
N THR A 134 2.04 -13.92 3.75
CA THR A 134 2.38 -15.29 4.13
C THR A 134 2.38 -16.25 2.93
N TYR A 135 1.51 -16.02 1.93
CA TYR A 135 1.50 -16.82 0.70
C TYR A 135 2.79 -16.61 -0.09
N PHE A 136 3.23 -15.35 -0.22
CA PHE A 136 4.44 -14.98 -0.94
C PHE A 136 5.70 -15.58 -0.27
N LEU A 137 5.86 -15.40 1.05
CA LEU A 137 7.03 -15.88 1.80
C LEU A 137 7.18 -17.41 1.86
N ASN A 138 6.10 -18.15 1.66
CA ASN A 138 6.12 -19.62 1.66
C ASN A 138 6.40 -20.22 0.28
N LYS A 139 6.29 -19.42 -0.79
CA LYS A 139 6.63 -19.84 -2.16
C LYS A 139 8.14 -19.98 -2.33
N ASP A 140 8.92 -19.08 -1.72
CA ASP A 140 10.39 -19.06 -1.77
C ASP A 140 11.07 -20.12 -0.88
N LYS A 141 10.31 -20.85 -0.05
CA LYS A 141 10.84 -21.95 0.78
C LYS A 141 10.74 -23.34 0.14
N LYS A 142 10.24 -23.41 -1.10
CA LYS A 142 10.19 -24.63 -1.90
C LYS A 142 11.21 -24.57 -3.03
N GLU A 143 12.49 -24.43 -2.69
CA GLU A 143 13.63 -24.76 -3.54
C GLU A 143 14.65 -25.59 -2.73
#